data_AF-A0A0C2BI78-F1
#
_entry.id   AF-A0A0C2BI78-F1
#
_cell.length_a   1.000
_cell.length_b   1.000
_cell.length_c   1.000
_cell.angle_alpha   90.00
_cell.angle_beta   90.00
_cell.angle_gamma   90.00
#
_symmetry.space_group_name_H-M   'P 1'
#
loop_
_entity.id
_entity.type
_entity.pdbx_description
1 polymer ?
#
loop_
_entity_poly.entity_id
_entity_poly.type
_entity_poly.pdbx_seq_one_letter_code
_entity_poly.pdbx_strand_id
1 'polypeptide(L)' 'SSQHASHLRPSAGMGSSSRSGGRRPPDDPHVGKYKLLKTIGKGNFAKVKLAKHTITGQEVAIKIIDKTALNPSSLQK' A
#
# COMPACT_ATOMS: atom_id res chain seq x y z
N SER A 1 16.25 64.09 17.71
CA SER A 1 15.99 62.64 17.81
C SER A 1 15.44 62.15 16.48
N SER A 2 16.24 61.39 15.73
CA SER A 2 15.95 60.96 14.36
C SER A 2 14.93 59.82 14.34
N GLN A 3 13.99 59.88 13.40
CA GLN A 3 13.05 58.81 13.13
C GLN A 3 13.76 57.65 12.41
N HIS A 4 13.42 56.43 12.80
CA HIS A 4 14.02 55.17 12.40
C HIS A 4 13.44 54.73 11.04
N ALA A 5 14.30 54.59 10.03
CA ALA A 5 13.96 54.05 8.71
C ALA A 5 14.71 52.73 8.49
N SER A 6 13.96 51.65 8.17
CA SER A 6 14.40 50.60 7.23
C SER A 6 13.36 49.48 7.13
N HIS A 7 12.57 49.50 6.05
CA HIS A 7 12.03 48.30 5.44
C HIS A 7 13.18 47.57 4.71
N LEU A 8 13.14 46.24 4.66
CA LEU A 8 13.36 45.39 3.47
C LEU A 8 13.41 43.91 3.89
N ARG A 9 12.58 43.09 3.25
CA ARG A 9 12.40 41.64 3.48
C ARG A 9 13.51 40.87 2.74
N PRO A 10 14.17 39.88 3.34
CA PRO A 10 15.00 38.97 2.57
C PRO A 10 14.13 37.90 1.88
N SER A 11 14.34 37.81 0.56
CA SER A 11 13.86 36.76 -0.34
C SER A 11 14.64 35.46 -0.09
N ALA A 12 13.94 34.34 0.01
CA ALA A 12 14.55 33.02 -0.15
C ALA A 12 13.64 32.20 -1.09
N GLY A 13 13.84 32.41 -2.39
CA GLY A 13 13.38 31.52 -3.43
C GLY A 13 14.35 30.36 -3.63
N MET A 14 13.78 29.22 -4.05
CA MET A 14 14.41 28.11 -4.77
C MET A 14 15.37 27.18 -4.00
N GLY A 15 14.80 26.18 -3.34
CA GLY A 15 15.42 24.87 -3.19
C GLY A 15 14.94 23.94 -4.31
N SER A 16 15.74 23.84 -5.36
CA SER A 16 15.57 22.92 -6.49
C SER A 16 15.44 21.46 -6.04
N SER A 17 14.52 20.74 -6.68
CA SER A 17 14.52 19.32 -6.99
C SER A 17 15.65 18.47 -6.41
N SER A 18 15.27 17.50 -5.56
CA SER A 18 15.92 16.19 -5.57
C SER A 18 15.09 15.19 -4.80
N ARG A 19 15.16 13.94 -5.28
CA ARG A 19 14.39 12.73 -4.96
C ARG A 19 12.90 12.74 -5.35
N SER A 20 12.69 12.59 -6.65
CA SER A 20 11.94 11.44 -7.15
C SER A 20 12.37 10.14 -6.45
N GLY A 21 12.04 10.01 -5.16
CA GLY A 21 11.97 8.72 -4.50
C GLY A 21 10.70 8.09 -5.02
N GLY A 22 10.77 7.54 -6.22
CA GLY A 22 9.71 6.72 -6.78
C GLY A 22 9.35 5.70 -5.71
N ARG A 23 8.27 5.97 -4.97
CA ARG A 23 7.49 4.93 -4.34
C ARG A 23 7.08 4.07 -5.51
N ARG A 24 7.93 3.07 -5.84
CA ARG A 24 7.50 1.94 -6.65
C ARG A 24 6.18 1.55 -5.99
N PRO A 25 5.02 1.67 -6.69
CA PRO A 25 3.80 1.14 -6.12
C PRO A 25 4.17 -0.27 -5.67
N PRO A 26 3.83 -0.64 -4.41
CA PRO A 26 4.23 -1.93 -3.86
C PRO A 26 3.90 -2.96 -4.91
N ASP A 27 4.93 -3.69 -5.35
CA ASP A 27 4.85 -4.72 -6.38
C ASP A 27 3.49 -5.37 -6.27
N ASP A 28 2.63 -5.15 -7.27
CA ASP A 28 1.22 -5.51 -7.22
C ASP A 28 1.16 -6.96 -6.74
N PRO A 29 0.69 -7.26 -5.52
CA PRO A 29 1.22 -8.42 -4.82
C PRO A 29 0.82 -9.69 -5.58
N HIS A 30 1.80 -10.37 -6.16
CA HIS A 30 1.56 -11.57 -6.95
C HIS A 30 1.72 -12.82 -6.09
N VAL A 31 0.85 -13.81 -6.32
CA VAL A 31 0.96 -15.15 -5.74
C VAL A 31 0.97 -16.15 -6.89
N GLY A 32 2.16 -16.66 -7.24
CA GLY A 32 2.32 -17.54 -8.39
C GLY A 32 1.79 -16.89 -9.67
N LYS A 33 0.79 -17.53 -10.31
CA LYS A 33 0.14 -17.07 -11.54
C LYS A 33 -1.02 -16.09 -11.30
N TYR A 34 -1.19 -15.58 -10.09
CA TYR A 34 -2.32 -14.74 -9.73
C TYR A 34 -1.86 -13.36 -9.30
N LYS A 35 -2.44 -12.35 -9.94
CA LYS A 35 -2.30 -10.95 -9.56
C LYS A 35 -3.36 -10.63 -8.50
N LEU A 36 -2.98 -10.18 -7.30
CA LEU A 36 -3.95 -9.82 -6.26
C LEU A 36 -4.46 -8.39 -6.47
N LEU A 37 -5.77 -8.23 -6.61
CA LEU A 37 -6.42 -6.94 -6.78
C LEU A 37 -6.80 -6.36 -5.41
N LYS A 38 -8.11 -6.35 -5.11
CA LYS A 38 -8.68 -5.74 -3.91
C LYS A 38 -9.06 -6.78 -2.88
N THR A 39 -9.10 -6.38 -1.62
CA THR A 39 -9.69 -7.22 -0.56
C THR A 39 -11.19 -7.21 -0.71
N ILE A 40 -11.79 -8.40 -0.78
CA ILE A 40 -13.24 -8.59 -0.91
C ILE A 40 -13.86 -9.19 0.37
N GLY A 41 -13.03 -9.70 1.29
CA GLY A 41 -13.50 -10.20 2.58
C GLY A 41 -12.44 -10.06 3.67
N LYS A 42 -12.87 -9.69 4.87
CA LYS A 42 -12.06 -9.70 6.08
C LYS A 42 -12.85 -10.48 7.13
N GLY A 43 -12.29 -11.59 7.60
CA GLY A 43 -12.85 -12.35 8.71
C GLY A 43 -11.79 -12.56 9.79
N ASN A 44 -12.20 -13.17 10.89
CA ASN A 44 -11.30 -13.53 11.98
C ASN A 44 -10.20 -14.51 11.51
N PHE A 45 -10.60 -15.52 10.72
CA PHE A 45 -9.71 -16.61 10.32
C PHE A 45 -8.97 -16.38 9.01
N ALA A 46 -9.35 -15.37 8.22
CA ALA A 46 -8.76 -15.18 6.90
C ALA A 46 -9.02 -13.78 6.32
N LYS A 47 -8.16 -13.40 5.39
CA LYS A 47 -8.37 -12.27 4.47
C LYS A 47 -8.63 -12.82 3.07
N VAL A 48 -9.71 -12.39 2.44
CA VAL A 48 -10.06 -12.81 1.08
C VAL A 48 -9.80 -11.67 0.10
N LYS A 49 -9.02 -11.91 -0.95
CA LYS A 49 -8.75 -10.94 -2.03
C LYS A 49 -9.27 -11.44 -3.36
N LEU A 50 -9.84 -10.54 -4.16
CA LEU A 50 -10.07 -10.75 -5.58
C LEU A 50 -8.70 -10.80 -6.26
N ALA A 51 -8.51 -11.76 -7.16
CA ALA A 51 -7.29 -11.94 -7.92
C ALA A 51 -7.63 -12.26 -9.38
N LYS A 52 -6.70 -12.00 -10.28
CA LYS A 52 -6.82 -12.36 -11.70
C LYS A 52 -5.74 -13.37 -12.05
N HIS A 53 -6.14 -14.50 -12.64
CA HIS A 53 -5.18 -15.46 -13.19
C HIS A 53 -4.51 -14.84 -14.43
N THR A 54 -3.18 -14.77 -14.44
CA THR A 54 -2.44 -14.04 -15.48
C THR A 54 -2.54 -14.69 -16.85
N ILE A 55 -2.71 -16.02 -16.91
CA ILE A 55 -2.77 -16.77 -18.17
C ILE A 55 -4.19 -16.78 -18.75
N THR A 56 -5.20 -17.10 -17.93
CA THR A 56 -6.58 -17.25 -18.42
C THR A 56 -7.41 -15.98 -18.30
N GLY A 57 -6.94 -14.98 -17.56
CA GLY A 57 -7.67 -13.75 -17.29
C GLY A 57 -8.88 -13.89 -16.37
N GLN A 58 -9.15 -15.10 -15.85
CA GLN A 58 -10.30 -15.34 -14.99
C GLN A 58 -10.13 -14.72 -13.60
N GLU A 59 -11.22 -14.18 -13.09
CA GLU A 59 -11.29 -13.61 -11.74
C GLU A 59 -11.57 -14.72 -10.71
N VAL A 60 -10.78 -14.74 -9.63
CA VAL A 60 -10.87 -15.74 -8.57
C VAL A 60 -10.79 -15.07 -7.19
N ALA A 61 -11.34 -15.72 -6.18
CA ALA A 61 -11.19 -15.31 -4.78
C ALA A 61 -10.06 -16.11 -4.11
N ILE A 62 -9.08 -15.44 -3.52
CA ILE A 62 -7.97 -16.05 -2.79
C ILE A 62 -8.17 -15.82 -1.29
N LYS A 63 -8.34 -16.90 -0.52
CA LYS A 63 -8.43 -16.89 0.94
C LYS A 63 -7.02 -17.05 1.55
N ILE A 64 -6.54 -16.01 2.21
CA ILE A 64 -5.23 -15.94 2.86
C ILE A 64 -5.44 -16.22 4.34
N ILE A 65 -4.79 -17.28 4.84
CA ILE A 65 -4.88 -17.75 6.23
C ILE A 65 -3.50 -17.61 6.87
N ASP A 66 -3.44 -16.98 8.04
CA ASP A 66 -2.22 -16.92 8.81
C ASP A 66 -2.01 -18.27 9.52
N LYS A 67 -0.93 -18.99 9.17
CA LYS A 67 -0.68 -20.34 9.72
C LYS A 67 -0.38 -20.31 11.22
N THR A 68 0.11 -19.20 11.77
CA THR A 68 0.47 -19.08 13.19
C THR A 68 -0.75 -18.82 14.07
N ALA A 69 -1.78 -18.20 13.50
CA ALA A 69 -3.06 -17.94 14.18
C ALA A 69 -4.01 -19.15 14.17
N LEU A 70 -3.60 -20.27 13.57
CA LEU A 70 -4.37 -21.50 13.59
C LEU A 70 -4.11 -22.27 14.88
N ASN A 71 -4.92 -22.01 15.91
CA ASN A 71 -5.05 -22.96 17.01
C ASN A 71 -5.69 -24.25 16.46
N PRO A 72 -5.18 -25.45 16.79
CA PRO A 72 -5.68 -26.72 16.27
C PRO A 72 -7.17 -26.97 16.59
N SER A 73 -7.72 -26.27 17.58
CA SER A 73 -9.14 -26.33 17.97
C SER A 73 -10.10 -25.62 17.01
N SER A 74 -9.62 -24.71 16.15
CA SER A 74 -10.50 -23.95 15.23
C SER A 74 -10.81 -24.68 13.92
N LEU A 75 -10.20 -25.85 13.68
CA LEU A 75 -10.39 -26.65 12.46
C LEU A 75 -11.48 -27.75 12.59
N GLN A 76 -12.22 -27.78 13.71
CA GLN A 76 -13.08 -28.90 14.11
C GLN A 76 -14.59 -28.57 14.12
N LYS A 77 -15.02 -27.51 13.43
CA LYS A 77 -16.44 -27.11 13.40
C LYS A 77 -17.08 -27.31 12.04
#